data_AF-A0A845DBJ2-F1
#
_entry.id   AF-A0A845DBJ2-F1
#
_cell.length_a   1.000
_cell.length_b   1.000
_cell.length_c   1.000
_cell.angle_alpha   90.00
_cell.angle_beta   90.00
_cell.angle_gamma   90.00
#
_symmetry.space_group_name_H-M   'P 1'
#
loop_
_entity.id
_entity.type
_entity.pdbx_description
1 polymer ?
#
loop_
_entity_poly.entity_id
_entity_poly.type
_entity_poly.pdbx_seq_one_letter_code
_entity_poly.pdbx_strand_id
1 'polypeptide(L)'
;MSNTEGSFVARAITQGPKHHFFGYYAIYPWDSTGRYHLSLQSDFHDRPPADGDTAVIGLVDMETSRFEGVAETQAWNLQQGSMMHWLPTAPDRLITYNARDDDRFVSVIQDIHTGHKRQLPYPIAAITRDGRKALGLNYARLWDMRPVVGYPGLTDPNADQKKPSDDGLYIMDTD
;
A
#
# COMPACT_ATOMS: atom_id res chain seq x y z
N MET A 1 -30.85 -26.30 -4.84
CA MET A 1 -29.69 -25.83 -5.62
C MET A 1 -30.17 -24.66 -6.45
N SER A 2 -29.78 -23.42 -6.14
CA SER A 2 -30.25 -22.26 -6.91
C SER A 2 -29.48 -22.17 -8.22
N ASN A 3 -30.17 -22.32 -9.33
CA ASN A 3 -29.66 -21.95 -10.65
C ASN A 3 -29.51 -20.43 -10.71
N THR A 4 -28.29 -19.93 -10.52
CA THR A 4 -27.92 -18.58 -10.95
C THR A 4 -27.28 -18.68 -12.33
N GLU A 5 -28.13 -18.77 -13.37
CA GLU A 5 -27.77 -18.45 -14.75
C GLU A 5 -27.66 -16.92 -14.93
N GLY A 6 -26.83 -16.27 -14.10
CA GLY A 6 -26.44 -14.88 -14.31
C GLY A 6 -25.14 -14.86 -15.09
N SER A 7 -25.14 -14.34 -16.31
CA SER A 7 -23.88 -14.03 -16.99
C SER A 7 -23.24 -12.83 -16.27
N PHE A 8 -22.18 -13.09 -15.51
CA PHE A 8 -21.37 -12.02 -14.94
C PHE A 8 -20.58 -11.36 -16.08
N VAL A 9 -20.86 -10.08 -16.34
CA VAL A 9 -20.06 -9.28 -17.26
C VAL A 9 -18.89 -8.69 -16.47
N ALA A 10 -17.68 -9.21 -16.72
CA ALA A 10 -16.46 -8.61 -16.19
C ALA A 10 -16.15 -7.31 -16.95
N ARG A 11 -15.82 -6.24 -16.21
CA ARG A 11 -15.42 -4.94 -16.76
C ARG A 11 -14.02 -4.60 -16.26
N ALA A 12 -13.11 -4.29 -17.18
CA ALA A 12 -11.82 -3.71 -16.80
C ALA A 12 -12.05 -2.30 -16.24
N ILE A 13 -11.44 -2.01 -15.09
CA ILE A 13 -11.52 -0.70 -14.42
C ILE A 13 -10.30 0.18 -14.74
N THR A 14 -9.24 -0.39 -15.30
CA THR A 14 -8.03 0.30 -15.76
C THR A 14 -7.66 -0.13 -17.17
N GLN A 15 -6.70 0.57 -17.78
CA GLN A 15 -6.17 0.27 -19.11
C GLN A 15 -4.63 0.30 -19.07
N GLY A 16 -4.01 -0.45 -19.99
CA GLY A 16 -2.56 -0.41 -20.19
C GLY A 16 -2.07 0.91 -20.81
N PRO A 17 -0.76 1.05 -21.10
CA PRO A 17 0.23 -0.02 -21.14
C PRO A 17 0.81 -0.42 -19.78
N LYS A 18 0.62 0.41 -18.74
CA LYS A 18 1.14 0.13 -17.39
C LYS A 18 0.30 -0.90 -16.64
N HIS A 19 0.91 -1.52 -15.63
CA HIS A 19 0.27 -2.55 -14.81
C HIS A 19 -0.39 -1.94 -13.60
N HIS A 20 -1.60 -2.39 -13.27
CA HIS A 20 -2.37 -1.89 -12.14
C HIS A 20 -2.77 -3.04 -11.24
N PHE A 21 -2.50 -2.90 -9.95
CA PHE A 21 -2.92 -3.84 -8.93
C PHE A 21 -3.19 -3.08 -7.63
N PHE A 22 -3.63 -3.76 -6.58
CA PHE A 22 -3.81 -3.14 -5.27
C PHE A 22 -2.78 -3.66 -4.27
N GLY A 23 -2.57 -4.99 -4.26
CA GLY A 23 -1.64 -5.65 -3.37
C GLY A 23 -2.37 -6.66 -2.49
N TYR A 24 -2.40 -6.41 -1.18
CA TYR A 24 -2.76 -7.44 -0.21
C TYR A 24 -4.26 -7.74 -0.16
N TYR A 25 -4.61 -9.03 -0.30
CA TYR A 25 -5.98 -9.53 -0.45
C TYR A 25 -6.92 -9.24 0.73
N ALA A 26 -6.39 -8.98 1.92
CA ALA A 26 -7.18 -8.80 3.14
C ALA A 26 -7.60 -7.35 3.40
N ILE A 27 -7.19 -6.41 2.53
CA ILE A 27 -7.49 -4.99 2.67
C ILE A 27 -8.51 -4.58 1.60
N TYR A 28 -9.49 -3.76 1.99
CA TYR A 28 -10.51 -3.25 1.08
C TYR A 28 -9.92 -2.17 0.17
N PRO A 29 -10.00 -2.29 -1.17
CA PRO A 29 -9.44 -1.30 -2.08
C PRO A 29 -10.40 -0.16 -2.41
N TRP A 30 -11.69 -0.30 -2.13
CA TRP A 30 -12.68 0.76 -2.37
C TRP A 30 -12.81 1.70 -1.19
N ASP A 31 -13.02 2.97 -1.51
CA ASP A 31 -13.47 3.96 -0.56
C ASP A 31 -14.91 3.65 -0.08
N SER A 32 -15.34 4.31 0.99
CA SER A 32 -16.67 4.08 1.57
C SER A 32 -17.85 4.48 0.66
N THR A 33 -17.62 5.33 -0.35
CA THR A 33 -18.66 5.71 -1.33
C THR A 33 -18.73 4.74 -2.51
N GLY A 34 -17.69 3.94 -2.74
CA GLY A 34 -17.54 3.06 -3.89
C GLY A 34 -17.14 3.78 -5.18
N ARG A 35 -16.89 5.10 -5.14
CA ARG A 35 -16.46 5.89 -6.29
C ARG A 35 -15.01 5.61 -6.68
N TYR A 36 -14.13 5.40 -5.71
CA TYR A 36 -12.70 5.26 -5.95
C TYR A 36 -12.19 3.88 -5.52
N HIS A 37 -11.48 3.24 -6.43
CA HIS A 37 -10.67 2.06 -6.13
C HIS A 37 -9.20 2.47 -6.03
N LEU A 38 -8.60 2.31 -4.87
CA LEU A 38 -7.18 2.56 -4.64
C LEU A 38 -6.34 1.53 -5.41
N SER A 39 -5.30 1.96 -6.10
CA SER A 39 -4.48 1.10 -6.95
C SER A 39 -3.04 1.59 -6.97
N LEU A 40 -2.13 0.64 -7.08
CA LEU A 40 -0.73 0.81 -7.39
C LEU A 40 -0.52 0.56 -8.88
N GLN A 41 0.13 1.50 -9.56
CA GLN A 41 0.56 1.40 -10.95
C GLN A 41 2.07 1.17 -11.01
N SER A 42 2.48 0.22 -11.83
CA SER A 42 3.88 -0.16 -12.04
C SER A 42 4.21 -0.26 -13.53
N ASP A 43 5.47 0.00 -13.88
CA ASP A 43 5.99 -0.20 -15.23
C ASP A 43 6.30 -1.68 -15.55
N PHE A 44 6.30 -2.56 -14.54
CA PHE A 44 6.59 -3.99 -14.68
C PHE A 44 5.77 -4.87 -13.71
N HIS A 45 5.73 -6.19 -13.95
CA HIS A 45 5.03 -7.14 -13.07
C HIS A 45 5.68 -8.53 -12.99
N ASP A 46 6.83 -8.70 -13.64
CA ASP A 46 7.48 -9.98 -13.92
C ASP A 46 8.78 -10.18 -13.13
N ARG A 47 9.11 -9.24 -12.24
CA ARG A 47 10.26 -9.29 -11.33
C ARG A 47 9.97 -8.57 -10.01
N PRO A 48 10.68 -8.91 -8.92
CA PRO A 48 10.68 -8.07 -7.72
C PRO A 48 11.20 -6.66 -8.01
N PRO A 49 10.73 -5.63 -7.27
CA PRO A 49 11.33 -4.31 -7.30
C PRO A 49 12.79 -4.35 -6.80
N ALA A 50 13.64 -3.53 -7.40
CA ALA A 50 15.00 -3.26 -6.97
C ALA A 50 15.08 -1.87 -6.31
N ASP A 51 16.23 -1.55 -5.71
CA ASP A 51 16.47 -0.20 -5.22
C ASP A 51 16.34 0.83 -6.35
N GLY A 52 15.65 1.93 -6.07
CA GLY A 52 15.32 2.95 -7.05
C GLY A 52 14.07 2.70 -7.90
N ASP A 53 13.53 1.48 -7.97
CA ASP A 53 12.27 1.23 -8.67
C ASP A 53 11.10 1.88 -7.94
N THR A 54 10.27 2.61 -8.68
CA THR A 54 9.13 3.31 -8.13
C THR A 54 7.81 2.74 -8.64
N ALA A 55 6.76 2.95 -7.86
CA ALA A 55 5.39 2.69 -8.24
C ALA A 55 4.51 3.90 -7.91
N VAL A 56 3.47 4.10 -8.70
CA VAL A 56 2.53 5.22 -8.53
C VAL A 56 1.31 4.73 -7.75
N ILE A 57 1.06 5.35 -6.60
CA ILE A 57 -0.19 5.19 -5.86
C ILE A 57 -1.22 6.10 -6.50
N GLY A 58 -2.42 5.57 -6.78
CA GLY A 58 -3.47 6.32 -7.44
C GLY A 58 -4.85 5.76 -7.22
N LEU A 59 -5.82 6.46 -7.76
CA LEU A 59 -7.24 6.16 -7.66
C LEU A 59 -7.76 5.80 -9.03
N VAL A 60 -8.55 4.74 -9.11
CA VAL A 60 -9.37 4.42 -10.27
C VAL A 60 -10.77 4.96 -9.98
N ASP A 61 -11.19 5.96 -10.72
CA ASP A 61 -12.57 6.46 -10.68
C ASP A 61 -13.48 5.42 -11.34
N MET A 62 -14.41 4.86 -10.57
CA MET A 62 -15.22 3.71 -10.97
C MET A 62 -16.31 4.08 -12.00
N GLU A 63 -16.66 5.35 -12.13
CA GLU A 63 -17.61 5.86 -13.13
C GLU A 63 -16.92 6.01 -14.49
N THR A 64 -15.69 6.52 -14.50
CA THR A 64 -14.96 6.86 -15.73
C THR A 64 -13.90 5.84 -16.15
N SER A 65 -13.52 4.91 -15.25
CA SER A 65 -12.40 3.96 -15.42
C SER A 65 -11.06 4.64 -15.68
N ARG A 66 -10.88 5.85 -15.14
CA ARG A 66 -9.64 6.62 -15.27
C ARG A 66 -8.79 6.44 -14.01
N PHE A 67 -7.51 6.18 -14.21
CA PHE A 67 -6.52 6.17 -13.15
C PHE A 67 -5.93 7.57 -12.97
N GLU A 68 -5.90 8.05 -11.73
CA GLU A 68 -5.28 9.31 -11.33
C GLU A 68 -4.21 9.03 -10.27
N GLY A 69 -2.94 9.35 -10.57
CA GLY A 69 -1.83 9.20 -9.63
C GLY A 69 -1.82 10.31 -8.58
N VAL A 70 -1.68 9.94 -7.31
CA VAL A 70 -1.67 10.88 -6.17
C VAL A 70 -0.34 10.92 -5.41
N ALA A 71 0.49 9.88 -5.57
CA ALA A 71 1.82 9.80 -4.98
C ALA A 71 2.70 8.78 -5.72
N GLU A 72 4.01 8.89 -5.52
CA GLU A 72 5.00 7.90 -5.94
C GLU A 72 5.65 7.29 -4.69
N THR A 73 6.03 6.01 -4.75
CA THR A 73 6.68 5.31 -3.64
C THR A 73 7.76 4.35 -4.11
N GLN A 74 8.82 4.22 -3.31
CA GLN A 74 9.85 3.18 -3.42
C GLN A 74 9.61 2.04 -2.41
N ALA A 75 8.63 2.18 -1.51
CA ALA A 75 8.30 1.19 -0.50
C ALA A 75 7.15 0.30 -0.97
N TRP A 76 7.44 -0.62 -1.89
CA TRP A 76 6.45 -1.52 -2.46
C TRP A 76 7.01 -2.90 -2.85
N ASN A 77 6.11 -3.88 -2.99
CA ASN A 77 6.38 -5.18 -3.60
C ASN A 77 5.14 -5.71 -4.32
N LEU A 78 5.27 -6.78 -5.11
CA LEU A 78 4.15 -7.33 -5.89
C LEU A 78 3.10 -8.07 -5.03
N GLN A 79 3.45 -8.54 -3.84
CA GLN A 79 2.54 -9.31 -2.98
C GLN A 79 1.61 -8.41 -2.14
N GLN A 80 2.15 -7.28 -1.67
CA GLN A 80 1.51 -6.38 -0.72
C GLN A 80 1.25 -4.98 -1.28
N GLY A 81 1.78 -4.67 -2.47
CA GLY A 81 1.85 -3.29 -2.95
C GLY A 81 2.64 -2.45 -1.94
N SER A 82 2.11 -1.29 -1.62
CA SER A 82 2.66 -0.38 -0.60
C SER A 82 1.88 -0.44 0.73
N MET A 83 1.26 -1.59 1.04
CA MET A 83 0.34 -1.75 2.19
C MET A 83 -0.68 -0.61 2.29
N MET A 84 -1.35 -0.36 1.16
CA MET A 84 -2.27 0.76 1.05
C MET A 84 -3.57 0.47 1.78
N HIS A 85 -4.14 1.45 2.47
CA HIS A 85 -5.45 1.37 3.11
C HIS A 85 -6.24 2.66 2.89
N TRP A 86 -7.57 2.54 2.89
CA TRP A 86 -8.44 3.67 3.27
C TRP A 86 -8.47 3.78 4.78
N LEU A 87 -8.24 4.98 5.33
CA LEU A 87 -8.20 5.19 6.76
C LEU A 87 -9.63 5.22 7.34
N PRO A 88 -10.01 4.33 8.27
CA PRO A 88 -11.39 4.24 8.77
C PRO A 88 -11.94 5.50 9.43
N THR A 89 -11.09 6.42 9.88
CA THR A 89 -11.51 7.70 10.47
C THR A 89 -12.07 8.68 9.43
N ALA A 90 -11.73 8.51 8.15
CA ALA A 90 -12.29 9.26 7.02
C ALA A 90 -12.18 8.42 5.72
N PRO A 91 -12.97 7.34 5.62
CA PRO A 91 -12.79 6.27 4.63
C PRO A 91 -13.23 6.65 3.20
N ASP A 92 -13.69 7.88 3.00
CA ASP A 92 -14.04 8.50 1.72
C ASP A 92 -12.91 9.39 1.16
N ARG A 93 -11.92 9.78 1.99
CA ARG A 93 -10.90 10.75 1.55
C ARG A 93 -9.47 10.51 2.04
N LEU A 94 -9.26 9.79 3.14
CA LEU A 94 -7.93 9.55 3.68
C LEU A 94 -7.42 8.18 3.27
N ILE A 95 -6.24 8.16 2.65
CA ILE A 95 -5.50 6.95 2.33
C ILE A 95 -4.20 6.89 3.13
N THR A 96 -3.71 5.68 3.36
CA THR A 96 -2.39 5.43 3.93
C THR A 96 -1.57 4.57 2.99
N TYR A 97 -0.28 4.80 2.91
CA TYR A 97 0.65 3.96 2.13
C TYR A 97 2.06 4.06 2.71
N ASN A 98 2.91 3.06 2.41
CA ASN A 98 4.31 3.09 2.81
C ASN A 98 5.13 3.93 1.84
N ALA A 99 6.13 4.63 2.36
CA ALA A 99 7.07 5.41 1.59
C ALA A 99 8.49 5.23 2.13
N ARG A 100 9.46 5.74 1.36
CA ARG A 100 10.83 5.89 1.82
C ARG A 100 11.08 7.37 2.09
N ASP A 101 11.62 7.67 3.26
CA ASP A 101 12.08 8.99 3.69
C ASP A 101 13.58 8.83 3.95
N ASP A 102 14.39 9.16 2.94
CA ASP A 102 15.84 8.97 2.92
C ASP A 102 16.33 7.59 3.38
N ASP A 103 16.74 7.48 4.64
CA ASP A 103 17.38 6.33 5.28
C ASP A 103 16.40 5.40 6.01
N ARG A 104 15.09 5.67 5.93
CA ARG A 104 14.06 4.88 6.60
C ARG A 104 12.82 4.66 5.73
N PHE A 105 12.13 3.56 6.01
CA PHE A 105 10.75 3.38 5.58
C PHE A 105 9.82 4.05 6.58
N VAL A 106 8.77 4.64 6.05
CA VAL A 106 7.74 5.38 6.80
C VAL A 106 6.38 5.05 6.21
N SER A 107 5.32 5.61 6.78
CA SER A 107 4.03 5.65 6.12
C SER A 107 3.51 7.07 6.03
N VAL A 108 2.70 7.32 5.01
CA VAL A 108 2.09 8.62 4.73
C VAL A 108 0.59 8.47 4.81
N ILE A 109 -0.06 9.43 5.47
CA ILE A 109 -1.50 9.63 5.42
C ILE A 109 -1.77 10.81 4.51
N GLN A 110 -2.55 10.60 3.46
CA GLN A 110 -2.86 11.58 2.42
C GLN A 110 -4.37 11.78 2.29
N ASP A 111 -4.81 13.04 2.24
CA ASP A 111 -6.14 13.40 1.79
C ASP A 111 -6.15 13.51 0.26
N ILE A 112 -7.01 12.72 -0.39
CA ILE A 112 -7.03 12.60 -1.85
C ILE A 112 -7.61 13.81 -2.57
N HIS A 113 -8.37 14.66 -1.88
CA HIS A 113 -9.02 15.83 -2.49
C HIS A 113 -8.14 17.07 -2.38
N THR A 114 -7.46 17.22 -1.24
CA THR A 114 -6.62 18.38 -0.94
C THR A 114 -5.14 18.14 -1.25
N GLY A 115 -4.72 16.88 -1.34
CA GLY A 115 -3.31 16.50 -1.48
C GLY A 115 -2.49 16.68 -0.19
N HIS A 116 -3.12 17.10 0.92
CA HIS A 116 -2.43 17.26 2.20
C HIS A 116 -1.88 15.92 2.69
N LYS A 117 -0.62 15.93 3.14
CA LYS A 117 0.12 14.74 3.59
C LYS A 117 0.66 14.95 4.99
N ARG A 118 0.67 13.88 5.78
CA ARG A 118 1.49 13.78 7.00
C ARG A 118 2.12 12.40 7.10
N GLN A 119 3.24 12.33 7.80
CA GLN A 119 4.05 11.14 7.92
C GLN A 119 3.91 10.52 9.31
N LEU A 120 3.83 9.19 9.37
CA LEU A 120 4.02 8.41 10.59
C LEU A 120 5.46 7.86 10.61
N PRO A 121 6.04 7.63 11.81
CA PRO A 121 7.47 7.33 11.94
C PRO A 121 7.90 5.96 11.37
N TYR A 122 6.98 5.03 11.16
CA TYR A 122 7.27 3.67 10.67
C TYR A 122 6.32 3.29 9.52
N PRO A 123 6.69 2.32 8.67
CA PRO A 123 5.79 1.76 7.67
C PRO A 123 4.71 0.92 8.35
N ILE A 124 3.55 0.83 7.72
CA ILE A 124 2.38 0.10 8.21
C ILE A 124 2.25 -1.28 7.55
N ALA A 125 1.72 -2.21 8.33
CA ALA A 125 1.30 -3.55 7.92
C ALA A 125 -0.18 -3.80 8.24
N ALA A 126 -0.79 -3.04 9.16
CA ALA A 126 -2.22 -3.12 9.45
C ALA A 126 -2.72 -1.84 10.14
N ILE A 127 -4.03 -1.60 10.07
CA ILE A 127 -4.73 -0.52 10.76
C ILE A 127 -5.89 -1.12 11.58
N THR A 128 -6.14 -0.58 12.78
CA THR A 128 -7.28 -0.99 13.61
C THR A 128 -8.61 -0.62 12.97
N ARG A 129 -9.69 -1.32 13.33
CA ARG A 129 -11.02 -1.08 12.74
C ARG A 129 -11.54 0.35 12.97
N ASP A 130 -11.19 0.96 14.09
CA ASP A 130 -11.51 2.36 14.40
C ASP A 130 -10.59 3.37 13.72
N GLY A 131 -9.54 2.88 13.05
CA GLY A 131 -8.57 3.67 12.30
C GLY A 131 -7.62 4.48 13.16
N ARG A 132 -7.60 4.32 14.50
CA ARG A 132 -6.82 5.16 15.44
C ARG A 132 -5.40 4.66 15.70
N LYS A 133 -5.13 3.38 15.40
CA LYS A 133 -3.83 2.78 15.57
C LYS A 133 -3.40 2.09 14.29
N ALA A 134 -2.10 2.18 13.99
CA ALA A 134 -1.46 1.40 12.96
C ALA A 134 -0.38 0.51 13.56
N LEU A 135 -0.23 -0.69 12.99
CA LEU A 135 0.82 -1.65 13.33
C LEU A 135 1.84 -1.67 12.19
N GLY A 136 3.11 -1.60 12.52
CA GLY A 136 4.24 -1.58 11.58
C GLY A 136 5.22 -2.73 11.81
N LEU A 137 6.07 -2.95 10.81
CA LEU A 137 7.14 -3.95 10.77
C LEU A 137 8.42 -3.30 10.24
N ASN A 138 9.58 -3.89 10.50
CA ASN A 138 10.81 -3.52 9.80
C ASN A 138 10.82 -4.15 8.40
N TYR A 139 10.47 -3.36 7.39
CA TYR A 139 10.42 -3.83 6.00
C TYR A 139 11.80 -4.04 5.36
N ALA A 140 12.86 -3.42 5.88
CA ALA A 140 14.24 -3.72 5.48
C ALA A 140 14.66 -5.11 5.98
N ARG A 141 14.29 -5.45 7.21
CA ARG A 141 14.47 -6.82 7.72
C ARG A 141 13.63 -7.84 6.97
N LEU A 142 12.38 -7.51 6.62
CA LEU A 142 11.57 -8.39 5.77
C LEU A 142 12.19 -8.57 4.39
N TRP A 143 12.93 -7.60 3.87
CA TRP A 143 13.65 -7.76 2.61
C TRP A 143 14.72 -8.84 2.72
N ASP A 144 15.50 -8.85 3.81
CA ASP A 144 16.52 -9.87 4.02
C ASP A 144 15.93 -11.25 4.34
N MET A 145 14.86 -11.29 5.16
CA MET A 145 14.30 -12.55 5.68
C MET A 145 13.25 -13.17 4.75
N ARG A 146 12.50 -12.35 4.00
CA ARG A 146 11.41 -12.78 3.12
C ARG A 146 11.19 -11.74 1.99
N PRO A 147 12.11 -11.65 1.01
CA PRO A 147 12.15 -10.57 0.00
C PRO A 147 10.81 -10.26 -0.69
N VAL A 148 9.97 -11.28 -0.91
CA VAL A 148 8.65 -11.15 -1.54
C VAL A 148 7.67 -10.21 -0.81
N VAL A 149 7.90 -9.92 0.48
CA VAL A 149 7.10 -8.99 1.31
C VAL A 149 7.94 -7.91 2.00
N GLY A 150 9.22 -7.82 1.66
CA GLY A 150 10.07 -6.71 2.08
C GLY A 150 10.04 -5.54 1.10
N TYR A 151 10.79 -4.50 1.43
CA TYR A 151 11.06 -3.38 0.51
C TYR A 151 12.57 -3.26 0.27
N PRO A 152 13.01 -3.13 -0.99
CA PRO A 152 14.43 -3.00 -1.31
C PRO A 152 14.95 -1.58 -0.98
N GLY A 153 16.28 -1.44 -0.94
CA GLY A 153 16.95 -0.13 -0.94
C GLY A 153 17.42 0.39 0.43
N LEU A 154 17.04 -0.28 1.52
CA LEU A 154 17.58 -0.02 2.86
C LEU A 154 18.14 -1.31 3.47
N THR A 155 19.20 -1.15 4.26
CA THR A 155 19.83 -2.26 4.99
C THR A 155 19.14 -2.45 6.33
N ASP A 156 18.87 -3.69 6.73
CA ASP A 156 18.44 -3.99 8.10
C ASP A 156 19.58 -3.66 9.08
N PRO A 157 19.41 -2.71 10.02
CA PRO A 157 20.43 -2.40 11.02
C PRO A 157 20.74 -3.60 11.92
N ASN A 158 19.86 -4.61 11.96
CA ASN A 158 19.96 -5.80 12.79
C ASN A 158 20.17 -7.09 11.97
N ALA A 159 20.75 -6.99 10.77
CA ALA A 159 20.92 -8.12 9.84
C ALA A 159 21.70 -9.32 10.42
N ASP A 160 22.64 -9.07 11.34
CA ASP A 160 23.46 -10.10 11.99
C ASP A 160 22.79 -10.72 13.24
N GLN A 161 21.70 -10.13 13.71
CA GLN A 161 20.96 -10.58 14.89
C GLN A 161 19.72 -11.38 14.49
N LYS A 162 19.60 -12.62 14.95
CA LYS A 162 18.39 -13.43 14.69
C LYS A 162 17.15 -12.92 15.42
N LYS A 163 17.34 -12.35 16.61
CA LYS A 163 16.28 -11.84 17.48
C LYS A 163 16.73 -10.54 18.16
N PRO A 164 16.85 -9.44 17.41
CA PRO A 164 17.11 -8.12 17.98
C PRO A 164 16.08 -7.75 19.05
N SER A 165 16.51 -7.08 20.12
CA SER A 165 15.63 -6.64 21.20
C SER A 165 14.89 -5.33 20.89
N ASP A 166 15.35 -4.60 19.88
CA ASP A 166 14.89 -3.27 19.46
C ASP A 166 14.10 -3.29 18.14
N ASP A 167 13.78 -4.49 17.62
CA ASP A 167 12.96 -4.68 16.42
C ASP A 167 11.81 -5.67 16.67
N GLY A 168 10.76 -5.58 15.87
CA GLY A 168 9.57 -6.40 15.97
C GLY A 168 8.33 -5.69 15.41
N LEU A 169 7.31 -5.59 16.25
CA LEU A 169 6.07 -4.88 15.93
C LEU A 169 6.11 -3.47 16.52
N TYR A 170 5.76 -2.48 15.71
CA TYR A 170 5.62 -1.10 16.16
C TYR A 170 4.15 -0.74 16.17
N ILE A 171 3.70 0.02 17.17
CA ILE A 171 2.35 0.60 17.20
C ILE A 171 2.46 2.11 17.15
N MET A 172 1.63 2.74 16.33
CA MET A 172 1.58 4.18 16.14
C MET A 172 0.15 4.68 16.28
N ASP A 173 0.00 5.89 16.79
CA ASP A 173 -1.23 6.66 16.63
C ASP A 173 -1.33 7.16 15.20
N THR A 174 -2.55 7.10 14.65
CA THR A 174 -2.84 7.57 13.30
C THR A 174 -3.39 8.98 13.29
N ASP A 175 -3.52 9.68 14.40
CA ASP A 175 -3.94 11.10 14.44
C ASP A 175 -2.74 12.05 14.22
#